data_AF-A0A1F8QL25-F1
#
_entry.id   AF-A0A1F8QL25-F1
#
_cell.length_a   1.000
_cell.length_b   1.000
_cell.length_c   1.000
_cell.angle_alpha   90.00
_cell.angle_beta   90.00
_cell.angle_gamma   90.00
#
_symmetry.space_group_name_H-M   'P 1'
#
loop_
_entity.id
_entity.type
_entity.pdbx_description
1 polymer ?
#
loop_
_entity_poly.entity_id
_entity_poly.type
_entity_poly.pdbx_seq_one_letter_code
_entity_poly.pdbx_strand_id
1 'polypeptide(L)'
;MTEKDRTYRFLNPVGIQLPVKTFPLAPRLDKLDGKEIWFSITGEPDITIPFEKRLKNDYPNVNWRIKKTYGPVQVPLSDEEMKTADAVIQGVCW
;
A
#
# COMPACT_ATOMS: atom_id res chain seq x y z
N MET A 1 -26.51 -48.16 17.33
CA MET A 1 -25.85 -47.95 16.02
C MET A 1 -25.90 -46.46 15.73
N THR A 2 -24.72 -45.86 15.61
CA THR A 2 -24.46 -44.41 15.52
C THR A 2 -25.07 -43.81 14.25
N GLU A 3 -25.86 -42.74 14.36
CA GLU A 3 -26.25 -41.92 13.21
C GLU A 3 -24.98 -41.38 12.56
N LYS A 4 -24.75 -41.75 11.28
CA LYS A 4 -23.63 -41.19 10.52
C LYS A 4 -23.91 -39.71 10.27
N ASP A 5 -23.02 -38.84 10.75
CA ASP A 5 -23.06 -37.40 10.47
C ASP A 5 -23.23 -37.14 8.96
N ARG A 6 -24.32 -36.43 8.59
CA ARG A 6 -24.57 -36.03 7.21
C ARG A 6 -23.49 -35.05 6.74
N THR A 7 -22.64 -35.49 5.83
CA THR A 7 -21.63 -34.64 5.20
C THR A 7 -22.25 -33.84 4.05
N TYR A 8 -22.30 -32.52 4.17
CA TYR A 8 -22.72 -31.63 3.08
C TYR A 8 -21.49 -31.18 2.28
N ARG A 9 -21.47 -31.46 0.97
CA ARG A 9 -20.48 -30.90 0.04
C ARG A 9 -21.04 -29.60 -0.53
N PHE A 10 -20.44 -28.47 -0.16
CA PHE A 10 -20.72 -27.20 -0.80
C PHE A 10 -19.94 -27.12 -2.12
N LEU A 11 -20.64 -26.81 -3.22
CA LEU A 11 -19.97 -26.32 -4.42
C LEU A 11 -19.45 -24.93 -4.08
N ASN A 12 -18.14 -24.78 -3.93
CA ASN A 12 -17.53 -23.47 -3.84
C ASN A 12 -17.84 -22.72 -5.17
N PRO A 13 -18.57 -21.59 -5.15
CA PRO A 13 -18.87 -20.83 -6.37
C PRO A 13 -17.60 -20.26 -7.02
N VAL A 14 -16.48 -20.27 -6.31
CA VAL A 14 -15.17 -19.91 -6.84
C VAL A 14 -14.64 -21.08 -7.66
N GLY A 15 -15.20 -21.26 -8.86
CA GLY A 15 -14.57 -22.07 -9.90
C GLY A 15 -13.12 -21.65 -10.12
N ILE A 16 -12.32 -22.51 -10.73
CA ILE A 16 -10.95 -22.16 -11.14
C ILE A 16 -11.04 -20.96 -12.07
N GLN A 17 -10.75 -19.77 -11.56
CA GLN A 17 -10.72 -18.55 -12.36
C GLN A 17 -9.48 -18.63 -13.24
N LEU A 18 -9.69 -18.64 -14.55
CA LEU A 18 -8.60 -18.44 -15.50
C LEU A 18 -7.90 -17.11 -15.14
N PRO A 19 -6.55 -17.08 -15.09
CA PRO A 19 -5.83 -15.85 -14.78
C PRO A 19 -6.30 -14.71 -15.68
N VAL A 20 -6.85 -13.67 -15.07
CA VAL A 20 -7.26 -12.48 -15.80
C VAL A 20 -6.04 -11.66 -16.16
N LYS A 21 -6.02 -11.09 -17.36
CA LYS A 21 -4.96 -10.18 -17.79
C LYS A 21 -5.01 -8.93 -16.93
N THR A 22 -4.06 -8.79 -16.00
CA THR A 22 -3.92 -7.61 -15.17
C THR A 22 -3.24 -6.50 -15.97
N PHE A 23 -3.87 -5.33 -16.03
CA PHE A 23 -3.23 -4.11 -16.49
C PHE A 23 -2.86 -3.30 -15.25
N PRO A 24 -1.57 -3.03 -15.00
CA PRO A 24 -1.19 -2.21 -13.85
C PRO A 24 -1.87 -0.85 -13.96
N LEU A 25 -2.47 -0.38 -12.85
CA LEU A 25 -3.24 0.88 -12.80
C LEU A 25 -2.45 2.12 -13.24
N ALA A 26 -1.12 2.03 -13.35
CA ALA A 26 -0.30 3.03 -13.99
C ALA A 26 0.97 2.41 -14.61
N PRO A 27 1.31 2.71 -15.88
CA PRO A 27 2.66 2.48 -16.43
C PRO A 27 3.78 3.18 -15.63
N ARG A 28 3.42 4.10 -14.72
CA ARG A 28 4.34 4.89 -13.90
C ARG A 28 5.06 4.08 -12.81
N LEU A 29 4.58 2.88 -12.49
CA LEU A 29 5.11 2.04 -11.41
C LEU A 29 5.77 0.75 -11.92
N ASP A 30 6.13 0.65 -13.20
CA ASP A 30 6.89 -0.50 -13.72
C ASP A 30 8.27 -0.61 -13.03
N LYS A 31 8.84 0.53 -12.62
CA LYS A 31 10.05 0.63 -11.79
C LYS A 31 9.91 1.77 -10.79
N LEU A 32 10.46 1.59 -9.58
CA LEU A 32 10.49 2.62 -8.53
C LEU A 32 11.75 3.49 -8.59
N ASP A 33 12.84 2.98 -9.14
CA ASP A 33 14.11 3.70 -9.23
C ASP A 33 13.97 5.06 -9.93
N GLY A 34 14.54 6.10 -9.30
CA GLY A 34 14.49 7.47 -9.79
C GLY A 34 13.16 8.20 -9.55
N LYS A 35 12.15 7.54 -8.98
CA LYS A 35 10.85 8.14 -8.66
C LYS A 35 10.92 9.02 -7.42
N GLU A 36 10.18 10.13 -7.43
CA GLU A 36 9.94 10.92 -6.22
C GLU A 36 8.65 10.44 -5.54
N ILE A 37 8.80 9.78 -4.39
CA ILE A 37 7.68 9.23 -3.62
C ILE A 37 7.58 9.95 -2.28
N TRP A 38 6.38 10.43 -1.99
CA TRP A 38 6.07 11.17 -0.77
C TRP A 38 5.43 10.28 0.29
N PHE A 39 5.92 10.34 1.51
CA PHE A 39 5.17 9.91 2.69
C PHE A 39 4.32 11.08 3.21
N SER A 40 3.01 10.91 3.24
CA SER A 40 2.07 11.79 3.95
C SER A 40 1.46 10.97 5.08
N ILE A 41 2.17 10.91 6.22
CA ILE A 41 1.91 9.95 7.29
C ILE A 41 1.45 10.65 8.58
N THR A 42 0.65 9.93 9.35
CA THR A 42 -0.02 10.42 10.56
C THR A 42 0.10 9.38 11.67
N GLY A 43 -0.08 9.80 12.93
CA GLY A 43 -0.23 8.89 14.06
C GLY A 43 1.06 8.26 14.57
N GLU A 44 1.06 6.92 14.60
CA GLU A 44 1.90 6.04 15.44
C GLU A 44 3.38 5.93 15.01
N PRO A 45 4.32 6.48 15.79
CA PRO A 45 5.75 6.47 15.46
C PRO A 45 6.37 5.06 15.44
N ASP A 46 5.84 4.15 16.25
CA ASP A 46 6.28 2.76 16.36
C ASP A 46 6.00 1.95 15.10
N ILE A 47 5.02 2.35 14.28
CA ILE A 47 4.76 1.76 12.96
C ILE A 47 5.48 2.54 11.86
N THR A 48 5.32 3.86 11.87
CA THR A 48 5.76 4.71 10.76
C THR A 48 7.29 4.81 10.66
N ILE A 49 8.03 4.82 11.78
CA ILE A 49 9.50 4.90 11.76
C ILE A 49 10.15 3.62 11.19
N PRO A 50 9.80 2.40 11.65
CA PRO A 50 10.36 1.19 11.06
C PRO A 50 9.99 1.03 9.58
N PHE A 51 8.76 1.39 9.21
CA PHE A 51 8.29 1.33 7.83
C PHE A 51 9.09 2.26 6.90
N GLU A 52 9.28 3.52 7.31
CA GLU A 52 10.10 4.49 6.58
C GLU A 52 11.54 3.98 6.40
N LYS A 53 12.17 3.49 7.48
CA LYS A 53 13.53 2.95 7.45
C LYS A 53 13.67 1.76 6.51
N ARG A 54 12.70 0.84 6.56
CA ARG A 54 12.69 -0.35 5.72
C ARG A 54 12.58 0.03 4.24
N LEU A 55 11.64 0.89 3.87
CA LEU A 55 11.46 1.28 2.46
C LEU A 55 12.67 2.02 1.91
N LYS A 56 13.31 2.88 2.70
CA LYS A 56 14.56 3.55 2.31
C LYS A 56 15.73 2.58 2.11
N ASN A 57 15.76 1.47 2.85
CA ASN A 57 16.78 0.44 2.71
C ASN A 57 16.49 -0.48 1.52
N ASP A 58 15.25 -0.95 1.39
CA ASP A 58 14.82 -1.86 0.33
C ASP A 58 14.85 -1.17 -1.05
N TYR A 59 14.65 0.16 -1.10
CA TYR A 59 14.63 0.96 -2.34
C TYR A 59 15.46 2.26 -2.19
N PRO A 60 16.80 2.14 -2.22
CA PRO A 60 17.69 3.29 -2.01
C PRO A 60 17.72 4.27 -3.20
N ASN A 61 17.32 3.82 -4.39
CA ASN A 61 17.30 4.63 -5.62
C ASN A 61 16.02 5.47 -5.76
N VAL A 62 15.08 5.38 -4.82
CA VAL A 62 13.88 6.21 -4.77
C VAL A 62 14.20 7.51 -4.05
N ASN A 63 13.74 8.64 -4.59
CA ASN A 63 13.83 9.94 -3.93
C ASN A 63 12.68 10.11 -2.94
N TRP A 64 12.95 9.84 -1.66
CA TRP A 64 11.95 9.85 -0.59
C TRP A 64 11.74 11.25 0.00
N ARG A 65 10.50 11.75 -0.03
CA ARG A 65 10.06 12.98 0.65
C ARG A 65 9.10 12.65 1.78
N ILE A 66 9.08 13.46 2.85
CA ILE A 66 8.29 13.15 4.05
C ILE A 66 7.56 14.39 4.55
N LYS A 67 6.25 14.22 4.76
CA LYS A 67 5.42 15.00 5.65
C LYS A 67 4.87 14.09 6.73
N LYS A 68 5.15 14.42 7.99
CA LYS A 68 4.72 13.63 9.15
C LYS A 68 4.10 14.50 10.22
N THR A 69 3.12 13.95 10.91
CA THR A 69 2.47 14.53 12.07
C THR A 69 2.11 13.43 13.05
N TYR A 70 2.04 13.77 14.33
CA TYR A 70 1.60 12.86 15.40
C TYR A 70 0.11 12.99 15.71
N GLY A 71 -0.60 13.82 14.93
CA GLY A 71 -2.07 13.93 15.00
C GLY A 71 -2.78 12.78 14.29
N PRO A 72 -4.12 12.79 14.28
CA PRO A 72 -4.93 11.78 13.58
C PRO A 72 -5.08 12.05 12.07
N VAL A 73 -4.77 13.27 11.62
CA VAL A 73 -4.91 13.69 10.22
C VAL A 73 -3.53 13.96 9.62
N GLN A 74 -3.23 13.32 8.50
CA GLN A 74 -1.99 13.51 7.74
C GLN A 74 -1.85 14.94 7.22
N VAL A 75 -0.60 15.39 7.06
CA VAL A 75 -0.32 16.66 6.38
C VAL A 75 -0.40 16.44 4.87
N PRO A 76 -1.39 17.02 4.16
CA PRO A 76 -1.56 16.80 2.73
C PRO A 76 -0.41 17.41 1.91
N LEU A 77 -0.22 16.90 0.70
CA LEU A 77 0.64 17.55 -0.29
C LEU A 77 0.00 18.86 -0.73
N SER A 78 0.82 19.86 -1.03
CA SER A 78 0.39 21.08 -1.71
C SER A 78 0.25 20.83 -3.21
N ASP A 79 -0.45 21.72 -3.90
CA ASP A 79 -0.62 21.63 -5.36
C ASP A 79 0.72 21.61 -6.11
N GLU A 80 1.75 22.31 -5.60
CA GLU A 80 3.08 22.31 -6.21
C GLU A 80 3.82 20.98 -6.01
N GLU A 81 3.70 20.37 -4.83
CA GLU A 81 4.30 19.06 -4.56
C GLU A 81 3.60 17.95 -5.37
N MET A 82 2.28 18.05 -5.57
CA MET A 82 1.53 17.10 -6.40
C MET A 82 1.97 17.12 -7.87
N LYS A 83 2.54 18.22 -8.37
CA LYS A 83 3.07 18.30 -9.74
C LYS A 83 4.35 17.50 -9.93
N THR A 84 5.17 17.37 -8.88
CA THR A 84 6.47 16.69 -8.93
C THR A 84 6.43 15.28 -8.36
N ALA A 85 5.44 14.97 -7.52
CA ALA A 85 5.28 13.65 -6.94
C ALA A 85 4.88 12.60 -8.00
N ASP A 86 5.66 11.54 -8.10
CA ASP A 86 5.28 10.36 -8.89
C ASP A 86 4.24 9.49 -8.15
N ALA A 87 4.32 9.45 -6.81
CA ALA A 87 3.40 8.72 -5.95
C ALA A 87 3.35 9.28 -4.51
N VAL A 88 2.29 8.94 -3.78
CA VAL A 88 2.13 9.22 -2.35
C VAL A 88 1.77 7.96 -1.58
N ILE A 89 2.43 7.73 -0.45
CA ILE A 89 2.07 6.77 0.58
C ILE A 89 1.37 7.55 1.68
N GLN A 90 0.07 7.31 1.83
CA GLN A 90 -0.79 8.05 2.75
C GLN A 90 -1.11 7.21 3.98
N GLY A 91 -0.76 7.74 5.16
CA GLY A 91 -1.19 7.18 6.43
C GLY A 91 -2.62 7.61 6.73
N VAL A 92 -3.47 6.67 7.14
CA VAL A 92 -4.85 6.91 7.56
C VAL A 92 -5.00 6.39 8.99
N CYS A 93 -5.29 7.28 9.93
CA CYS A 93 -5.66 6.91 11.30
C CYS A 93 -7.17 6.68 11.36
N TRP A 94 -7.61 5.58 11.96
CA TRP A 94 -9.01 5.24 12.20
C TRP A 94 -9.38 5.40 13.67
#